data_AF-A0A7V3T1B5-F1
#
_entry.id   AF-A0A7V3T1B5-F1
#
_cell.length_a   1.000
_cell.length_b   1.000
_cell.length_c   1.000
_cell.angle_alpha   90.00
_cell.angle_beta   90.00
_cell.angle_gamma   90.00
#
_symmetry.space_group_name_H-M   'P 1'
#
loop_
_entity.id
_entity.type
_entity.pdbx_description
1 polymer ?
#
loop_
_entity_poly.entity_id
_entity_poly.type
_entity_poly.pdbx_seq_one_letter_code
_entity_poly.pdbx_strand_id
1 'polypeptide(L)'
;YYYSAAFRSLKKSLKRLRIFGIFFVPLFVLILVTLLLARGNNAADIPQETGQTGKIPTNLCIFLGILVVFTVLFLISIKRAARKHFESNKLAQGIRNYSFSSKGIEITSENGHINLAWDKIYNIQEYKHTFAIHISSALAYVIPKRSFADNLQMKEFEKILKTNLPYSKCEA
;
A
#
# COMPACT_ATOMS: atom_id res chain seq x y z
N TYR A 1 18.32 -11.43 5.62
CA TYR A 1 17.33 -12.36 5.01
C TYR A 1 16.01 -11.70 4.58
N TYR A 2 15.41 -10.79 5.37
CA TYR A 2 14.17 -10.04 5.02
C TYR A 2 14.25 -9.26 3.69
N TYR A 3 15.41 -8.67 3.38
CA TYR A 3 15.66 -7.86 2.18
C TYR A 3 15.45 -8.66 0.88
N SER A 4 15.84 -9.94 0.82
CA SER A 4 15.75 -10.72 -0.42
C SER A 4 14.33 -11.21 -0.73
N ALA A 5 13.47 -11.33 0.30
CA ALA A 5 12.12 -11.88 0.16
C ALA A 5 11.09 -10.78 -0.13
N ALA A 6 11.16 -9.65 0.58
CA ALA A 6 10.31 -8.49 0.32
C ALA A 6 10.66 -7.79 -1.01
N PHE A 7 11.94 -7.64 -1.33
CA PHE A 7 12.36 -7.12 -2.64
C PHE A 7 11.96 -8.06 -3.79
N ARG A 8 11.96 -9.39 -3.56
CA ARG A 8 11.44 -10.37 -4.53
C ARG A 8 9.93 -10.30 -4.70
N SER A 9 9.15 -10.13 -3.63
CA SER A 9 7.69 -9.98 -3.75
C SER A 9 7.31 -8.63 -4.38
N LEU A 10 8.05 -7.56 -4.08
CA LEU A 10 7.90 -6.25 -4.72
C LEU A 10 8.28 -6.31 -6.21
N LYS A 11 9.41 -6.93 -6.58
CA LYS A 11 9.77 -7.20 -7.98
C LYS A 11 8.75 -8.11 -8.67
N LYS A 12 8.16 -9.08 -7.98
CA LYS A 12 7.08 -9.92 -8.53
C LYS A 12 5.80 -9.11 -8.76
N SER A 13 5.43 -8.23 -7.83
CA SER A 13 4.27 -7.35 -7.95
C SER A 13 4.48 -6.29 -9.05
N LEU A 14 5.69 -5.73 -9.17
CA LEU A 14 6.11 -4.84 -10.27
C LEU A 14 6.20 -5.56 -11.62
N LYS A 15 6.65 -6.82 -11.65
CA LYS A 15 6.59 -7.65 -12.87
C LYS A 15 5.14 -7.94 -13.26
N ARG A 16 4.26 -8.23 -12.31
CA ARG A 16 2.83 -8.35 -12.56
C ARG A 16 2.26 -7.03 -13.10
N LEU A 17 2.64 -5.88 -12.53
CA LEU A 17 2.26 -4.54 -13.01
C LEU A 17 2.75 -4.26 -14.44
N ARG A 18 3.98 -4.66 -14.80
CA ARG A 18 4.49 -4.59 -16.18
C ARG A 18 3.74 -5.51 -17.14
N ILE A 19 3.44 -6.74 -16.72
CA ILE A 19 2.63 -7.68 -17.51
C ILE A 19 1.21 -7.10 -17.71
N PHE A 20 0.62 -6.50 -16.66
CA PHE A 20 -0.66 -5.80 -16.78
C PHE A 20 -0.56 -4.63 -17.77
N GLY A 21 0.47 -3.79 -17.70
CA GLY A 21 0.67 -2.69 -18.66
C GLY A 21 0.80 -3.17 -20.11
N ILE A 22 1.48 -4.29 -20.36
CA ILE A 22 1.65 -4.88 -21.70
C ILE A 22 0.32 -5.35 -22.29
N PHE A 23 -0.62 -5.84 -21.48
CA PHE A 23 -1.96 -6.22 -21.95
C PHE A 23 -2.96 -5.06 -21.94
N PHE A 24 -2.77 -4.05 -21.08
CA PHE A 24 -3.73 -2.96 -20.90
C PHE A 24 -3.54 -1.80 -21.88
N VAL A 25 -2.30 -1.50 -22.28
CA VAL A 25 -2.01 -0.51 -23.32
C VAL A 25 -2.70 -0.87 -24.66
N PRO A 26 -2.58 -2.10 -25.20
CA PRO A 26 -3.27 -2.43 -26.45
C PRO A 26 -4.80 -2.46 -26.29
N LEU A 27 -5.34 -2.87 -25.13
CA LEU A 27 -6.78 -2.82 -24.88
C LEU A 27 -7.30 -1.36 -24.80
N PHE A 28 -6.56 -0.48 -24.14
CA PHE A 28 -6.88 0.94 -24.07
C PHE A 28 -6.79 1.61 -25.45
N VAL A 29 -5.76 1.29 -26.24
CA VAL A 29 -5.64 1.76 -27.63
C VAL A 29 -6.80 1.22 -28.48
N LEU A 30 -7.19 -0.04 -28.32
CA LEU A 30 -8.31 -0.62 -29.07
C LEU A 30 -9.65 0.07 -28.72
N ILE A 31 -9.88 0.40 -27.45
CA ILE A 31 -11.05 1.17 -27.01
C ILE A 31 -10.99 2.63 -27.50
N LEU A 32 -9.81 3.25 -27.49
CA LEU A 32 -9.62 4.59 -28.03
C LEU A 32 -9.91 4.62 -29.54
N VAL A 33 -9.44 3.60 -30.28
CA VAL A 33 -9.69 3.44 -31.71
C VAL A 33 -11.17 3.23 -31.98
N THR A 34 -11.88 2.39 -31.22
CA THR A 34 -13.33 2.23 -31.43
C THR A 34 -14.11 3.50 -31.12
N LEU A 35 -13.70 4.30 -30.13
CA LEU A 35 -14.29 5.61 -29.85
C LEU A 35 -14.00 6.63 -30.96
N LEU A 36 -12.80 6.64 -31.53
CA LEU A 36 -12.44 7.51 -32.66
C LEU A 36 -13.20 7.13 -33.94
N LEU A 37 -13.35 5.83 -34.22
CA LEU A 37 -14.14 5.34 -35.36
C LEU A 37 -15.63 5.62 -35.18
N ALA A 38 -16.17 5.45 -33.96
CA ALA A 38 -17.55 5.82 -33.65
C ALA A 38 -17.79 7.33 -33.81
N ARG A 39 -16.77 8.18 -33.59
CA ARG A 39 -16.86 9.62 -33.83
C ARG A 39 -16.77 9.97 -35.32
N GLY A 40 -15.96 9.24 -36.08
CA GLY A 40 -15.82 9.41 -37.54
C GLY A 40 -17.09 9.08 -38.31
N ASN A 41 -17.83 8.04 -37.93
CA ASN A 41 -19.06 7.65 -38.61
C ASN A 41 -20.24 8.61 -38.36
N ASN A 42 -20.26 9.30 -37.22
CA ASN A 42 -21.31 10.27 -36.87
C ASN A 42 -21.04 11.68 -37.43
N ALA A 43 -19.89 11.91 -38.07
CA ALA A 43 -19.55 13.19 -38.69
C ALA A 43 -20.02 13.30 -40.16
N ALA A 44 -20.53 12.21 -40.75
CA ALA A 44 -21.00 12.19 -42.14
C ALA A 44 -22.47 12.60 -42.31
N ASP A 45 -23.27 12.65 -41.25
CA ASP A 45 -24.68 13.07 -41.30
C ASP A 45 -25.00 14.04 -40.15
N ILE A 46 -25.04 15.34 -40.42
CA ILE A 46 -25.73 16.31 -39.56
C ILE A 46 -26.81 17.02 -40.39
N PRO A 47 -28.09 16.70 -40.15
CA PRO A 47 -29.12 17.72 -40.10
C PRO A 47 -29.50 17.96 -38.63
N GLN A 48 -29.47 19.24 -38.24
CA GLN A 48 -29.95 19.69 -36.94
C GLN A 48 -31.47 19.57 -36.89
N GLU A 49 -32.02 18.83 -35.91
CA GLU A 49 -33.28 19.21 -35.23
C GLU A 49 -33.25 18.79 -33.75
N THR A 50 -33.22 19.81 -32.91
CA THR A 50 -33.94 20.01 -31.64
C THR A 50 -34.47 18.79 -30.87
N GLY A 51 -34.03 18.67 -29.61
CA GLY A 51 -34.73 17.89 -28.57
C GLY A 51 -33.95 16.70 -27.99
N GLN A 52 -32.62 16.72 -27.98
CA GLN A 52 -31.84 15.61 -27.43
C GLN A 52 -31.63 15.77 -25.93
N THR A 53 -32.51 15.14 -25.14
CA THR A 53 -32.15 14.66 -23.79
C THR A 53 -30.79 13.99 -23.91
N GLY A 54 -29.78 14.51 -23.20
CA GLY A 54 -28.39 14.09 -23.33
C GLY A 54 -28.20 12.61 -22.99
N LYS A 55 -28.43 11.73 -23.97
CA LYS A 55 -28.23 10.29 -23.83
C LYS A 55 -26.74 10.06 -23.74
N ILE A 56 -26.29 9.67 -22.55
CA ILE A 56 -24.90 9.27 -22.32
C ILE A 56 -24.58 8.16 -23.34
N PRO A 57 -23.53 8.30 -24.17
CA PRO A 57 -23.22 7.30 -25.18
C PRO A 57 -22.94 5.97 -24.48
N THR A 58 -23.63 4.91 -24.90
CA THR A 58 -23.59 3.58 -24.27
C THR A 58 -22.15 3.06 -24.10
N ASN A 59 -21.25 3.41 -25.02
CA ASN A 59 -19.83 3.08 -24.98
C ASN A 59 -19.11 3.67 -23.77
N LEU A 60 -19.48 4.88 -23.35
CA LEU A 60 -18.93 5.54 -22.16
C LEU A 60 -19.38 4.81 -20.89
N CYS A 61 -20.64 4.36 -20.83
CA CYS A 61 -21.15 3.57 -19.72
C CYS A 61 -20.41 2.22 -19.60
N ILE A 62 -20.15 1.55 -20.73
CA ILE A 62 -19.40 0.28 -20.75
C ILE A 62 -17.96 0.51 -20.26
N PHE A 63 -17.30 1.57 -20.74
CA PHE A 63 -15.94 1.89 -20.32
C PHE A 63 -15.85 2.18 -18.81
N LEU A 64 -16.76 3.01 -18.28
CA LEU A 64 -16.83 3.30 -16.85
C LEU A 64 -17.10 2.03 -16.02
N GLY A 65 -17.98 1.15 -16.50
CA GLY A 65 -18.25 -0.14 -15.87
C GLY A 65 -16.99 -1.01 -15.76
N ILE A 66 -16.23 -1.13 -16.85
CA ILE A 66 -14.97 -1.88 -16.87
C ILE A 66 -13.95 -1.27 -15.89
N LEU A 67 -13.83 0.06 -15.87
CA LEU A 67 -12.91 0.77 -14.98
C LEU A 67 -13.24 0.53 -13.50
N VAL A 68 -14.52 0.55 -13.14
CA VAL A 68 -14.99 0.27 -11.77
C VAL A 68 -14.70 -1.17 -11.37
N VAL A 69 -15.08 -2.15 -12.21
CA VAL A 69 -14.83 -3.57 -11.95
C VAL A 69 -13.33 -3.83 -11.78
N PHE A 70 -12.50 -3.23 -12.64
CA PHE A 70 -11.05 -3.38 -12.55
C PHE A 70 -10.48 -2.80 -11.26
N THR A 71 -10.91 -1.59 -10.87
CA THR A 71 -10.46 -0.94 -9.62
C THR A 71 -10.79 -1.82 -8.40
N VAL A 72 -11.99 -2.40 -8.37
CA VAL A 72 -12.41 -3.32 -7.31
C VAL A 72 -11.54 -4.58 -7.30
N LEU A 73 -11.33 -5.22 -8.46
CA LEU A 73 -10.49 -6.42 -8.56
C LEU A 73 -9.03 -6.15 -8.14
N PHE A 74 -8.49 -4.98 -8.49
CA PHE A 74 -7.15 -4.56 -8.11
C PHE A 74 -7.00 -4.41 -6.59
N LEU A 75 -7.94 -3.72 -5.94
CA LEU A 75 -7.96 -3.56 -4.48
C LEU A 75 -8.07 -4.91 -3.76
N ILE A 76 -8.91 -5.81 -4.26
CA ILE A 76 -9.04 -7.19 -3.73
C ILE A 76 -7.73 -7.96 -3.89
N SER A 77 -7.06 -7.83 -5.03
CA SER A 77 -5.79 -8.51 -5.32
C SER A 77 -4.69 -8.10 -4.35
N ILE A 78 -4.57 -6.80 -4.04
CA ILE A 78 -3.61 -6.29 -3.06
C ILE A 78 -3.88 -6.89 -1.68
N LYS A 79 -5.14 -6.85 -1.22
CA LYS A 79 -5.53 -7.41 0.08
C LYS A 79 -5.23 -8.91 0.16
N ARG A 80 -5.55 -9.67 -0.89
CA ARG A 80 -5.27 -11.11 -0.97
C ARG A 80 -3.78 -11.40 -0.98
N ALA A 81 -2.98 -10.63 -1.70
CA ALA A 81 -1.53 -10.78 -1.73
C ALA A 81 -0.93 -10.52 -0.34
N ALA A 82 -1.32 -9.43 0.32
CA ALA A 82 -0.87 -9.09 1.67
C ALA A 82 -1.22 -10.20 2.67
N ARG A 83 -2.47 -10.67 2.65
CA ARG A 83 -2.94 -11.76 3.53
C ARG A 83 -2.17 -13.05 3.28
N LYS A 84 -2.00 -13.47 2.02
CA LYS A 84 -1.23 -14.66 1.68
C LYS A 84 0.22 -14.56 2.14
N HIS A 85 0.85 -13.39 2.01
CA HIS A 85 2.20 -13.17 2.50
C HIS A 85 2.30 -13.27 4.03
N PHE A 86 1.29 -12.78 4.76
CA PHE A 86 1.21 -12.94 6.20
C PHE A 86 0.98 -14.40 6.61
N GLU A 87 0.01 -15.09 6.01
CA GLU A 87 -0.34 -16.48 6.32
C GLU A 87 0.79 -17.47 6.00
N SER A 88 1.53 -17.24 4.91
CA SER A 88 2.68 -18.08 4.55
C SER A 88 3.94 -17.82 5.38
N ASN A 89 4.00 -16.69 6.09
CA ASN A 89 5.18 -16.32 6.87
C ASN A 89 4.98 -16.59 8.36
N LYS A 90 5.28 -17.82 8.78
CA LYS A 90 5.22 -18.23 10.19
C LYS A 90 6.08 -17.35 11.11
N LEU A 91 7.19 -16.79 10.61
CA LEU A 91 8.05 -15.86 11.36
C LEU A 91 7.37 -14.50 11.63
N ALA A 92 6.39 -14.10 10.82
CA ALA A 92 5.61 -12.88 11.04
C ALA A 92 4.43 -13.10 11.99
N GLN A 93 4.03 -14.35 12.22
CA GLN A 93 2.91 -14.71 13.09
C GLN A 93 3.33 -14.96 14.55
N GLY A 94 4.62 -15.19 14.80
CA GLY A 94 5.13 -15.44 16.14
C GLY A 94 5.01 -14.22 17.06
N ILE A 95 4.90 -14.49 18.37
CA ILE A 95 4.91 -13.45 19.40
C ILE A 95 6.26 -12.72 19.37
N ARG A 96 6.21 -11.39 19.42
CA ARG A 96 7.38 -10.53 19.47
C ARG A 96 7.31 -9.64 20.70
N ASN A 97 8.34 -9.71 21.52
CA ASN A 97 8.52 -8.86 22.67
C ASN A 97 9.41 -7.69 22.27
N TYR A 98 8.96 -6.47 22.55
CA TYR A 98 9.68 -5.24 22.29
C TYR A 98 10.16 -4.67 23.62
N SER A 99 11.45 -4.38 23.71
CA SER A 99 12.06 -3.68 24.83
C SER A 99 12.69 -2.39 24.31
N PHE A 100 12.35 -1.27 24.95
CA PHE A 100 12.81 0.05 24.56
C PHE A 100 13.73 0.60 25.64
N SER A 101 14.92 1.05 25.25
CA SER A 101 15.91 1.58 26.17
C SER A 101 16.64 2.79 25.57
N SER A 102 17.47 3.45 26.36
CA SER A 102 18.35 4.51 25.85
C SER A 102 19.34 4.03 24.77
N LYS A 103 19.68 2.73 24.75
CA LYS A 103 20.60 2.16 23.76
C LYS A 103 19.92 1.91 22.40
N GLY A 104 18.62 1.63 22.40
CA GLY A 104 17.90 1.25 21.21
C GLY A 104 16.64 0.45 21.49
N ILE A 105 16.16 -0.20 20.44
CA ILE A 105 14.99 -1.08 20.43
C ILE A 105 15.46 -2.52 20.29
N GLU A 106 15.05 -3.35 21.22
CA GLU A 106 15.35 -4.78 21.24
C GLU A 106 14.07 -5.55 20.93
N ILE A 107 14.12 -6.40 19.91
CA ILE A 107 12.99 -7.19 19.44
C ILE A 107 13.37 -8.66 19.59
N THR A 108 12.68 -9.34 20.50
CA THR A 108 12.88 -10.77 20.76
C THR A 108 11.69 -11.55 20.25
N SER A 109 11.95 -12.63 19.53
CA SER A 109 10.95 -13.56 19.03
C SER A 109 11.45 -14.99 19.23
N GLU A 110 10.57 -15.98 19.10
CA GLU A 110 10.97 -17.40 19.16
C GLU A 110 12.10 -17.76 18.20
N ASN A 111 12.21 -17.05 17.08
CA ASN A 111 13.13 -17.37 15.98
C ASN A 111 14.34 -16.44 15.92
N GLY A 112 14.53 -15.55 16.89
CA GLY A 112 15.70 -14.69 16.93
C GLY A 112 15.51 -13.39 17.68
N HIS A 113 16.63 -12.67 17.72
CA HIS A 113 16.82 -11.45 18.48
C HIS A 113 17.39 -10.36 17.57
N ILE A 114 16.80 -9.17 17.63
CA ILE A 114 17.19 -8.02 16.81
C ILE A 114 17.43 -6.84 17.74
N ASN A 115 18.58 -6.19 17.58
CA ASN A 115 18.89 -4.95 18.27
C ASN A 115 18.99 -3.81 17.25
N LEU A 116 18.22 -2.75 17.47
CA LEU A 116 18.11 -1.58 16.59
C LEU A 116 18.54 -0.34 17.36
N ALA A 117 19.71 0.19 17.02
CA ALA A 117 20.15 1.47 17.53
C ALA A 117 19.30 2.62 16.95
N TRP A 118 19.10 3.67 17.75
CA TRP A 118 18.26 4.83 17.40
C TRP A 118 18.74 5.56 16.13
N ASP A 119 20.04 5.54 15.84
CA ASP A 119 20.62 6.14 14.63
C ASP A 119 20.17 5.44 13.33
N LYS A 120 19.86 4.13 13.41
CA LYS A 120 19.38 3.32 12.28
C LYS A 120 17.89 3.48 11.99
N ILE A 121 17.16 4.18 12.84
CA ILE A 121 15.74 4.45 12.60
C ILE A 121 15.63 5.58 11.58
N TYR A 122 14.87 5.32 10.53
CA TYR A 122 14.61 6.26 9.44
C TYR A 122 13.60 7.32 9.89
N ASN A 123 12.43 6.89 10.36
CA ASN A 123 11.35 7.74 10.85
C ASN A 123 10.44 6.95 11.79
N ILE A 124 9.75 7.62 12.70
CA ILE A 124 8.65 7.05 13.47
C ILE A 124 7.40 7.87 13.21
N GLN A 125 6.33 7.16 12.89
CA GLN A 125 5.03 7.77 12.68
C GLN A 125 4.02 7.22 13.67
N GLU A 126 3.31 8.13 14.32
CA GLU A 126 2.18 7.80 15.18
C GLU A 126 0.88 7.74 14.38
N TYR A 127 0.08 6.72 14.62
CA TYR A 127 -1.28 6.61 14.11
C TYR A 127 -2.24 6.40 15.28
N LYS A 128 -3.54 6.63 15.04
CA LYS A 128 -4.59 6.48 16.05
C LYS A 128 -4.52 5.17 16.85
N HIS A 129 -4.15 4.06 16.22
CA HIS A 129 -4.14 2.73 16.85
C HIS A 129 -2.77 2.02 16.84
N THR A 130 -1.75 2.60 16.21
CA THR A 130 -0.45 1.94 16.00
C THR A 130 0.68 2.95 15.98
N PHE A 131 1.88 2.53 16.36
CA PHE A 131 3.13 3.22 16.04
C PHE A 131 3.85 2.47 14.92
N ALA A 132 4.34 3.19 13.91
CA ALA A 132 5.12 2.62 12.82
C ALA A 132 6.56 3.09 12.92
N ILE A 133 7.48 2.16 13.15
CA ILE A 133 8.92 2.41 13.27
C ILE A 133 9.57 2.02 11.96
N HIS A 134 9.89 3.01 11.13
CA HIS A 134 10.52 2.80 9.83
C HIS A 134 12.03 2.65 9.99
N ILE A 135 12.57 1.54 9.48
CA ILE A 135 14.02 1.31 9.40
C ILE A 135 14.53 1.66 8.00
N SER A 136 13.64 1.65 7.01
CA SER A 136 13.88 2.14 5.67
C SER A 136 12.58 2.58 5.02
N SER A 137 12.63 3.16 3.83
CA SER A 137 11.45 3.50 3.03
C SER A 137 10.53 2.31 2.72
N ALA A 138 11.05 1.08 2.79
CA ALA A 138 10.31 -0.14 2.44
C ALA A 138 10.05 -1.08 3.64
N LEU A 139 10.54 -0.76 4.84
CA LEU A 139 10.40 -1.64 6.01
C LEU A 139 10.06 -0.84 7.26
N ALA A 140 8.95 -1.23 7.88
CA ALA A 140 8.50 -0.69 9.16
C ALA A 140 8.08 -1.81 10.11
N TYR A 141 8.33 -1.60 11.40
CA TYR A 141 7.74 -2.38 12.49
C TYR A 141 6.49 -1.65 12.99
N VAL A 142 5.35 -2.34 12.94
CA VAL A 142 4.07 -1.80 13.39
C VAL A 142 3.76 -2.34 14.77
N ILE A 143 3.58 -1.44 15.73
CA ILE A 143 3.31 -1.75 17.13
C ILE A 143 1.91 -1.25 17.46
N PRO A 144 0.93 -2.14 17.66
CA PRO A 144 -0.41 -1.74 18.07
C PRO A 144 -0.40 -1.09 19.45
N LYS A 145 -1.13 0.01 19.63
CA LYS A 145 -1.25 0.68 20.94
C LYS A 145 -1.89 -0.21 22.00
N ARG A 146 -2.71 -1.18 21.59
CA ARG A 146 -3.28 -2.22 22.46
C ARG A 146 -2.25 -3.21 23.03
N SER A 147 -1.02 -3.21 22.52
CA SER A 147 0.05 -4.08 23.00
C SER A 147 0.78 -3.51 24.21
N PHE A 148 0.56 -2.23 24.54
CA PHE A 148 1.02 -1.67 25.81
C PHE A 148 0.09 -2.12 26.93
N ALA A 149 0.67 -2.38 28.11
CA ALA A 149 -0.08 -2.80 29.29
C ALA A 149 -1.05 -1.71 29.76
N ASP A 150 -0.63 -0.45 29.69
CA ASP A 150 -1.43 0.71 30.10
C ASP A 150 -0.96 2.00 29.40
N ASN A 151 -1.66 3.09 29.67
CA ASN A 151 -1.33 4.43 29.16
C ASN A 151 -0.02 5.00 29.74
N LEU A 152 0.44 4.53 30.92
CA LEU A 152 1.70 4.99 31.50
C LEU A 152 2.87 4.42 30.70
N GLN A 153 2.85 3.13 30.40
CA GLN A 153 3.85 2.47 29.57
C GLN A 153 3.92 3.09 28.17
N MET A 154 2.77 3.47 27.59
CA MET A 154 2.72 4.17 26.31
C MET A 154 3.38 5.56 26.40
N LYS A 155 3.13 6.32 27.47
CA LYS A 155 3.76 7.64 27.69
C LYS A 155 5.26 7.53 27.95
N GLU A 156 5.71 6.48 28.64
CA GLU A 156 7.13 6.19 28.82
C GLU A 156 7.81 5.92 27.49
N PHE A 157 7.17 5.12 26.63
CA PHE A 157 7.64 4.89 25.27
C PHE A 157 7.76 6.21 24.49
N GLU A 158 6.73 7.05 24.46
CA GLU A 158 6.78 8.36 23.80
C GLU A 158 7.91 9.26 24.35
N LYS A 159 8.15 9.23 25.67
CA LYS A 159 9.25 9.97 26.30
C LYS A 159 10.61 9.45 25.82
N ILE A 160 10.79 8.13 25.74
CA ILE A 160 12.00 7.51 25.20
C ILE A 160 12.22 7.94 23.75
N LEU A 161 11.17 7.94 22.93
CA LEU A 161 11.26 8.40 21.54
C LEU A 161 11.74 9.84 21.45
N LYS A 162 11.08 10.76 22.17
CA LYS A 162 11.42 12.19 22.17
C LYS A 162 12.83 12.49 22.68
N THR A 163 13.36 11.63 23.55
CA THR A 163 14.70 11.80 24.13
C THR A 163 15.79 11.31 23.17
N ASN A 164 15.54 10.23 22.43
CA ASN A 164 16.58 9.55 21.64
C ASN A 164 16.49 9.81 20.13
N LEU A 165 15.39 10.38 19.64
CA LEU A 165 15.21 10.73 18.23
C LEU A 165 15.16 12.24 18.03
N PRO A 166 15.84 12.78 17.01
CA PRO A 166 15.67 14.16 16.61
C PRO A 166 14.23 14.40 16.14
N TYR A 167 13.71 15.60 16.40
CA TYR A 167 12.34 15.97 16.06
C TYR A 167 11.98 15.74 14.58
N SER A 168 12.97 15.84 13.67
CA SER A 168 12.80 15.60 12.23
C SER A 168 12.46 14.14 11.85
N LYS A 169 12.60 13.19 12.79
CA LYS A 169 12.29 11.76 12.60
C LYS A 169 11.04 11.32 13.37
N CYS A 170 10.28 12.27 13.91
CA CYS A 170 9.03 12.01 14.61
C CYS A 170 7.90 12.77 13.89
N GLU A 171 7.18 12.09 13.00
CA GLU A 171 5.98 12.65 12.38
C GLU A 171 4.76 12.26 13.23
N ALA A 172 3.99 13.28 13.63
CA ALA A 172 2.77 13.16 14.43
C ALA A 172 1.54 12.86 13.57
#